data_AF-A0A550HMV9-F1
#
_entry.id   AF-A0A550HMV9-F1
#
_cell.length_a   1.000
_cell.length_b   1.000
_cell.length_c   1.000
_cell.angle_alpha   90.00
_cell.angle_beta   90.00
_cell.angle_gamma   90.00
#
_symmetry.space_group_name_H-M   'P 1'
#
loop_
_entity.id
_entity.type
_entity.pdbx_description
1 polymer ?
#
loop_
_entity_poly.entity_id
_entity_poly.type
_entity_poly.pdbx_seq_one_letter_code
_entity_poly.pdbx_strand_id
1 'polypeptide(L)' 'MSEAKRVALKWVDKNEKMLVEVHQKIWELAEVGLQENRTAKILIDILEKEGFKVEKGVA' A
#
# COMPACT_ATOMS: atom_id res chain seq x y z
N MET A 1 -7.69 12.78 21.28
CA MET A 1 -7.33 11.81 20.21
C MET A 1 -7.88 10.44 20.60
N SER A 2 -8.66 9.79 19.74
CA SER A 2 -9.29 8.49 20.06
C SER A 2 -8.27 7.36 20.15
N GLU A 3 -8.66 6.26 20.79
CA GLU A 3 -7.83 5.05 20.88
C GLU A 3 -7.53 4.48 19.48
N ALA A 4 -8.55 4.35 18.63
CA ALA A 4 -8.39 3.94 17.25
C ALA A 4 -7.35 4.78 16.49
N LYS A 5 -7.37 6.10 16.66
CA LYS A 5 -6.38 6.99 16.04
C LYS A 5 -4.96 6.76 16.57
N ARG A 6 -4.79 6.49 17.87
CA ARG A 6 -3.48 6.14 18.45
C ARG A 6 -2.94 4.82 17.92
N VAL A 7 -3.80 3.81 17.77
CA VAL A 7 -3.42 2.51 17.19
C VAL A 7 -2.95 2.68 15.74
N ALA A 8 -3.72 3.42 14.93
CA ALA A 8 -3.38 3.69 13.54
C ALA A 8 -2.03 4.42 13.41
N LEU A 9 -1.81 5.48 14.20
CA LEU A 9 -0.55 6.24 14.16
C LEU A 9 0.66 5.37 14.55
N LYS A 10 0.55 4.58 15.63
CA LYS A 10 1.62 3.66 16.03
C LYS A 10 1.95 2.63 14.96
N TRP A 11 0.93 2.16 14.23
CA TRP A 11 1.17 1.23 13.12
C TRP A 11 1.91 1.92 11.97
N VAL A 12 1.53 3.16 11.62
CA VAL A 12 2.25 3.95 10.61
C VAL A 12 3.71 4.16 11.01
N ASP A 13 3.97 4.60 12.24
CA ASP A 13 5.33 4.82 12.76
C ASP A 13 6.18 3.55 12.69
N LYS A 14 5.60 2.40 13.07
CA LYS A 14 6.29 1.10 13.02
C LYS A 14 6.64 0.67 11.58
N ASN A 15 5.86 1.09 10.59
CA ASN A 15 5.96 0.65 9.20
C ASN A 15 6.51 1.73 8.26
N GLU A 16 6.95 2.87 8.80
CA GLU A 16 7.39 4.06 8.05
C GLU A 16 8.35 3.71 6.92
N LYS A 17 9.40 2.94 7.20
CA LYS A 17 10.41 2.55 6.21
C LYS A 17 9.79 1.82 5.01
N MET A 18 8.91 0.85 5.25
CA MET A 18 8.23 0.12 4.19
C MET A 18 7.32 1.05 3.39
N LEU A 19 6.57 1.92 4.07
CA LEU A 19 5.67 2.88 3.41
C LEU A 19 6.44 3.84 2.50
N VAL A 20 7.58 4.37 2.95
CA VAL A 20 8.45 5.25 2.17
C VAL A 20 9.04 4.53 0.96
N GLU A 21 9.58 3.33 1.15
CA GLU A 21 10.16 2.53 0.06
C GLU A 21 9.12 2.18 -1.01
N VAL A 22 7.92 1.78 -0.60
CA VAL A 22 6.80 1.47 -1.51
C VAL A 22 6.35 2.73 -2.26
N HIS A 23 6.21 3.85 -1.56
CA HIS A 23 5.84 5.13 -2.18
C HIS A 23 6.84 5.54 -3.25
N GLN A 24 8.14 5.51 -2.94
CA GLN A 24 9.20 5.83 -3.88
C GLN A 24 9.18 4.92 -5.11
N LYS A 25 9.02 3.60 -4.88
CA LYS A 25 8.93 2.63 -5.98
C LYS A 25 7.75 2.89 -6.89
N ILE A 26 6.56 3.19 -6.34
CA ILE A 26 5.37 3.51 -7.13
C ILE A 26 5.57 4.81 -7.92
N TRP A 27 6.16 5.84 -7.30
CA TRP A 27 6.47 7.09 -7.97
C TRP A 27 7.38 6.91 -9.18
N GLU A 28 8.40 6.06 -9.07
CA GLU A 28 9.35 5.74 -10.14
C GLU A 28 8.73 4.97 -11.31
N LEU A 29 7.60 4.28 -11.10
CA LEU A 29 6.91 3.57 -12.18
C LEU A 29 6.26 4.52 -13.18
N ALA A 30 5.83 5.71 -12.73
CA ALA A 30 5.19 6.73 -13.54
C ALA A 30 4.11 6.18 -14.50
N GLU A 31 3.32 5.20 -14.03
CA GLU A 31 2.30 4.57 -14.86
C GLU A 31 1.17 5.56 -15.19
N VAL A 32 0.61 5.42 -16.39
CA VAL A 32 -0.52 6.23 -16.84
C VAL A 32 -1.77 5.80 -16.07
N GLY A 33 -2.61 6.77 -15.73
CA GLY A 33 -3.91 6.52 -15.11
C GLY A 33 -4.71 5.48 -15.89
N LEU A 34 -5.33 4.53 -15.18
CA LEU A 34 -6.07 3.37 -15.73
C LEU A 34 -5.20 2.30 -16.43
N GLN A 35 -3.88 2.39 -16.35
CA GLN A 35 -2.94 1.41 -16.89
C GLN A 35 -1.87 0.98 -15.86
N GLU A 36 -2.17 1.15 -14.57
CA GLU A 36 -1.24 0.99 -13.44
C GLU A 36 -1.02 -0.47 -13.01
N ASN A 37 -0.72 -1.36 -13.98
CA ASN A 37 -0.62 -2.80 -13.74
C ASN A 37 0.47 -3.17 -12.72
N ARG A 38 1.62 -2.49 -12.76
CA ARG A 38 2.76 -2.78 -11.86
C ARG A 38 2.50 -2.20 -10.48
N THR A 39 1.93 -1.01 -10.39
CA THR A 39 1.51 -0.38 -9.14
C THR A 39 0.42 -1.20 -8.45
N ALA A 40 -0.60 -1.62 -9.19
CA ALA A 40 -1.66 -2.48 -8.67
C ALA A 40 -1.08 -3.78 -8.08
N LYS A 41 -0.16 -4.43 -8.80
CA LYS A 41 0.52 -5.63 -8.28
C LYS A 41 1.26 -5.37 -6.96
N ILE A 42 2.01 -4.28 -6.86
CA ILE A 42 2.74 -3.94 -5.61
C ILE A 42 1.77 -3.79 -4.43
N LEU A 43 0.66 -3.09 -4.63
CA LEU A 43 -0.33 -2.88 -3.57
C LEU A 43 -1.05 -4.18 -3.19
N ILE A 44 -1.42 -5.00 -4.18
CA ILE A 44 -2.01 -6.32 -3.96
C ILE A 44 -1.08 -7.21 -3.13
N ASP A 45 0.19 -7.30 -3.51
CA ASP A 45 1.19 -8.15 -2.84
C ASP A 45 1.36 -7.72 -1.36
N ILE A 46 1.33 -6.41 -1.07
CA ILE A 46 1.41 -5.88 0.31
C ILE A 46 0.16 -6.27 1.11
N LEU A 47 -1.03 -6.08 0.54
CA LEU A 47 -2.28 -6.41 1.21
C LEU A 47 -2.38 -7.91 1.50
N GLU A 48 -2.04 -8.76 0.53
CA GLU A 48 -2.02 -10.21 0.72
C GLU A 48 -1.02 -10.62 1.81
N LYS A 49 0.16 -9.99 1.86
CA LYS A 49 1.17 -10.25 2.90
C LYS A 49 0.71 -9.85 4.31
N GLU A 50 -0.07 -8.77 4.42
CA GLU A 50 -0.67 -8.34 5.70
C GLU A 50 -1.94 -9.16 6.06
N GLY A 51 -2.26 -10.19 5.29
CA GLY A 51 -3.35 -11.14 5.59
C GLY A 51 -4.71 -10.74 5.04
N PHE A 52 -4.79 -9.73 4.18
CA PHE A 52 -6.03 -9.36 3.51
C PHE A 52 -6.35 -10.32 2.36
N LYS A 53 -7.63 -10.65 2.20
CA LYS A 53 -8.13 -11.30 1.00
C LYS A 53 -8.40 -10.22 -0.06
N VAL A 54 -7.65 -10.26 -1.16
CA VAL A 54 -7.74 -9.27 -2.23
C VAL A 54 -8.47 -9.86 -3.44
N GLU A 55 -9.47 -9.13 -3.95
CA GLU A 55 -10.14 -9.44 -5.21
C GLU A 55 -9.39 -8.77 -6.37
N LYS A 56 -9.10 -9.51 -7.44
CA LYS A 56 -8.29 -9.07 -8.59
C LYS A 56 -9.16 -9.02 -9.85
N GLY A 57 -8.81 -8.17 -10.81
CA GLY A 57 -9.50 -8.09 -12.11
C GLY A 57 -10.85 -7.37 -12.09
N VAL A 58 -11.01 -6.39 -11.19
CA VAL A 58 -12.23 -5.58 -11.04
C VAL A 58 -12.21 -4.27 -11.85
N ALA A 59 -11.10 -3.97 -12.52
CA ALA A 59 -10.85 -2.77 -13.31
C ALA A 59 -10.90 -3.08 -14.81
#